data_AF-A0A177MVR8-F1
#
_entry.id   AF-A0A177MVR8-F1
#
_cell.length_a   1.000
_cell.length_b   1.000
_cell.length_c   1.000
_cell.angle_alpha   90.00
_cell.angle_beta   90.00
_cell.angle_gamma   90.00
#
_symmetry.space_group_name_H-M   'P 1'
#
loop_
_entity.id
_entity.type
_entity.pdbx_description
1 polymer ?
#
loop_
_entity_poly.entity_id
_entity_poly.type
_entity_poly.pdbx_seq_one_letter_code
_entity_poly.pdbx_strand_id
1 'polypeptide(L)'
;MTFRRQAILCDEPIRDALRKAIASTRAKRPFTIDAWVLLPDHLHCIWTLPVDDGDFATRWSVIKRQVSVACGDAYRRAEWINASKQKHRESTLWQRRYWEHQIRDETDFARHMDYIHYNPVKHGYCQRLSEWPYSTFHRYVKEGVYSMDWGGDGVDELVAGE
;
A
#
# COMPACT_ATOMS: atom_id res chain seq x y z
N MET A 1 -6.16 -1.37 -2.69
CA MET A 1 -6.87 -0.68 -3.78
C MET A 1 -8.13 -0.01 -3.25
N THR A 2 -8.42 1.21 -3.73
CA THR A 2 -9.64 1.94 -3.43
C THR A 2 -10.81 1.44 -4.24
N PHE A 3 -12.02 1.61 -3.73
CA PHE A 3 -13.22 1.18 -4.44
C PHE A 3 -13.39 2.00 -5.71
N ARG A 4 -13.65 1.33 -6.84
CA ARG A 4 -13.76 1.95 -8.18
C ARG A 4 -12.53 2.78 -8.57
N ARG A 5 -11.32 2.41 -8.13
CA ARG A 5 -10.07 3.08 -8.49
C ARG A 5 -10.11 4.60 -8.22
N GLN A 6 -10.71 5.01 -7.10
CA GLN A 6 -10.66 6.40 -6.67
C GLN A 6 -9.23 6.84 -6.41
N ALA A 7 -8.79 7.90 -7.10
CA ALA A 7 -7.48 8.51 -6.94
C ALA A 7 -7.42 9.43 -5.70
N ILE A 8 -7.51 8.84 -4.50
CA ILE A 8 -7.62 9.56 -3.22
C ILE A 8 -6.48 9.26 -2.25
N LEU A 9 -5.66 8.23 -2.50
CA LEU A 9 -4.67 7.77 -1.52
C LEU A 9 -3.51 8.74 -1.33
N CYS A 10 -3.18 9.55 -2.34
CA CYS A 10 -2.12 10.56 -2.25
C CYS A 10 -2.57 11.84 -1.53
N ASP A 11 -3.87 12.01 -1.28
CA ASP A 11 -4.39 13.18 -0.58
C ASP A 11 -3.89 13.22 0.86
N GLU A 12 -3.54 14.42 1.34
CA GLU A 12 -2.98 14.61 2.69
C GLU A 12 -3.86 14.02 3.80
N PRO A 13 -5.20 14.22 3.84
CA PRO A 13 -6.04 13.62 4.87
C PRO A 13 -5.98 12.08 4.89
N ILE A 14 -5.94 11.45 3.71
CA ILE A 14 -5.86 9.99 3.60
C ILE A 14 -4.48 9.49 4.01
N ARG A 15 -3.40 10.16 3.58
CA ARG A 15 -2.03 9.82 3.99
C ARG A 15 -1.83 9.92 5.50
N ASP A 16 -2.38 10.96 6.11
CA ASP A 16 -2.30 11.14 7.55
C ASP A 16 -3.11 10.11 8.32
N ALA A 17 -4.33 9.79 7.85
CA ALA A 17 -5.14 8.72 8.41
C ALA A 17 -4.44 7.36 8.29
N LEU A 18 -3.83 7.06 7.14
CA LEU A 18 -3.04 5.85 6.94
C LEU A 18 -1.87 5.76 7.91
N ARG A 19 -1.07 6.83 8.03
CA ARG A 19 0.07 6.88 8.95
C ARG A 19 -0.36 6.60 10.40
N LYS A 20 -1.41 7.28 10.86
CA LYS A 20 -1.98 7.10 12.21
C LYS A 20 -2.52 5.69 12.41
N ALA A 21 -3.25 5.15 11.43
CA ALA A 21 -3.84 3.82 11.49
C ALA A 21 -2.78 2.71 11.51
N ILE A 22 -1.72 2.86 10.71
CA ILE A 22 -0.59 1.93 10.71
C ILE A 22 0.12 1.98 12.07
N ALA A 23 0.44 3.17 12.58
CA ALA A 23 1.12 3.33 13.87
C ALA A 23 0.31 2.72 15.03
N SER A 24 -0.99 3.02 15.11
CA SER A 24 -1.86 2.50 16.16
C SER A 24 -2.05 0.98 16.08
N THR A 25 -2.06 0.43 14.86
CA THR A 25 -2.15 -1.02 14.64
C THR A 25 -0.85 -1.70 15.04
N ARG A 26 0.31 -1.18 14.60
CA ARG A 26 1.64 -1.71 14.95
C ARG A 26 1.88 -1.73 16.46
N ALA A 27 1.38 -0.72 17.19
CA ALA A 27 1.49 -0.67 18.65
C ALA A 27 0.77 -1.82 19.37
N LYS A 28 -0.28 -2.39 18.78
CA LYS A 28 -1.08 -3.48 19.37
C LYS A 28 -0.80 -4.84 18.74
N ARG A 29 -0.38 -4.83 17.48
CA ARG A 29 -0.14 -5.99 16.62
C ARG A 29 1.13 -5.72 15.82
N PRO A 30 2.32 -6.01 16.39
CA PRO A 30 3.59 -5.66 15.77
C PRO A 30 3.72 -6.25 14.37
N PHE A 31 4.37 -5.50 13.48
CA PHE A 31 4.86 -5.94 12.17
C PHE A 31 5.91 -4.94 11.68
N THR A 32 6.79 -5.41 10.79
CA THR A 32 7.77 -4.60 10.07
C THR A 32 7.20 -4.25 8.70
N ILE A 33 7.53 -3.06 8.21
CA ILE A 33 7.23 -2.64 6.84
C ILE A 33 8.55 -2.65 6.08
N ASP A 34 8.70 -3.66 5.24
CA ASP A 34 9.89 -3.85 4.41
C ASP A 34 9.78 -2.98 3.16
N ALA A 35 8.67 -3.04 2.44
CA ALA A 35 8.37 -2.11 1.35
C ALA A 35 6.99 -1.48 1.50
N TRP A 36 6.87 -0.24 1.01
CA TRP A 36 5.60 0.43 0.82
C TRP A 36 5.68 1.36 -0.38
N VAL A 37 4.65 1.36 -1.23
CA VAL A 37 4.41 2.38 -2.24
C VAL A 37 2.93 2.74 -2.21
N LEU A 38 2.65 4.04 -2.23
CA LEU A 38 1.30 4.58 -2.34
C LEU A 38 1.15 5.16 -3.73
N LEU A 39 0.20 4.64 -4.49
CA LEU A 39 -0.25 5.18 -5.77
C LEU A 39 -1.61 5.86 -5.55
N PRO A 40 -2.11 6.70 -6.49
CA PRO A 40 -3.35 7.44 -6.28
C PRO A 40 -4.55 6.58 -5.88
N ASP A 41 -4.69 5.38 -6.44
CA ASP A 41 -5.86 4.51 -6.19
C ASP A 41 -5.53 3.15 -5.56
N HIS A 42 -4.26 2.80 -5.39
CA HIS A 42 -3.85 1.55 -4.77
C HIS A 42 -2.50 1.68 -4.09
N LEU A 43 -2.10 0.63 -3.38
CA LEU A 43 -0.82 0.57 -2.71
C LEU A 43 -0.33 -0.86 -2.73
N HIS A 44 0.99 -1.00 -2.70
CA HIS A 44 1.66 -2.27 -2.47
C HIS A 44 2.55 -2.16 -1.25
N CYS A 45 2.67 -3.26 -0.51
CA CYS A 45 3.53 -3.32 0.65
C CYS A 45 4.00 -4.75 0.92
N ILE A 46 5.18 -4.87 1.52
CA ILE A 46 5.69 -6.12 2.10
C ILE A 46 5.73 -5.92 3.62
N TRP A 47 5.16 -6.86 4.34
CA TRP A 47 5.25 -6.92 5.79
C TRP A 47 5.93 -8.20 6.23
N THR A 48 6.84 -8.07 7.19
CA THR A 48 7.32 -9.18 8.01
C THR A 48 6.56 -9.17 9.33
N LEU A 49 5.89 -10.29 9.62
CA LEU A 49 5.15 -10.47 10.87
C LEU A 49 6.01 -11.17 11.93
N PRO A 50 5.68 -11.05 13.23
CA PRO A 50 6.32 -11.83 14.27
C PRO A 50 6.20 -13.34 14.03
N VAL A 51 7.15 -14.10 14.54
CA VAL A 51 7.10 -15.56 14.55
C VAL A 51 5.79 -16.01 15.22
N ASP A 52 5.16 -17.01 14.65
CA ASP A 52 3.87 -17.58 15.09
C ASP A 52 2.65 -16.63 15.02
N ASP A 53 2.77 -15.46 14.38
CA ASP A 53 1.66 -14.53 14.15
C ASP A 53 1.47 -14.27 12.65
N GLY A 54 0.65 -15.10 12.01
CA GLY A 54 0.26 -14.96 10.60
C GLY A 54 -0.90 -13.99 10.33
N ASP A 55 -1.38 -13.24 11.34
CA ASP A 55 -2.63 -12.48 11.27
C ASP A 55 -2.45 -11.11 10.58
N PHE A 56 -2.00 -11.11 9.31
CA PHE A 56 -1.99 -9.91 8.46
C PHE A 56 -3.41 -9.41 8.18
N ALA A 57 -4.38 -10.33 8.09
CA ALA A 57 -5.75 -10.01 7.73
C ALA A 57 -6.41 -9.07 8.74
N THR A 58 -6.25 -9.32 10.05
CA THR A 58 -6.77 -8.43 11.09
C THR A 58 -6.06 -7.09 11.10
N ARG A 59 -4.72 -7.06 10.96
CA ARG A 59 -3.94 -5.82 10.86
C ARG A 59 -4.47 -4.93 9.73
N TRP A 60 -4.62 -5.51 8.55
CA TRP A 60 -5.11 -4.78 7.39
C TRP A 60 -6.58 -4.36 7.50
N SER A 61 -7.44 -5.22 8.06
CA SER A 61 -8.85 -4.89 8.33
C SER A 61 -8.98 -3.68 9.27
N VAL A 62 -8.19 -3.68 10.35
CA VAL A 62 -8.15 -2.58 11.33
C VAL A 62 -7.65 -1.28 10.68
N ILE A 63 -6.58 -1.33 9.88
CA ILE A 63 -6.05 -0.16 9.18
C ILE A 63 -7.13 0.44 8.25
N LYS A 64 -7.73 -0.37 7.38
CA LYS A 64 -8.79 0.08 6.46
C LYS A 64 -9.99 0.68 7.19
N ARG A 65 -10.39 0.07 8.31
CA ARG A 65 -11.48 0.58 9.15
C ARG A 65 -11.15 1.95 9.73
N GLN A 66 -9.97 2.12 10.33
CA GLN A 66 -9.58 3.39 10.93
C GLN A 66 -9.53 4.51 9.89
N VAL A 67 -8.98 4.26 8.70
CA VAL A 67 -9.00 5.23 7.60
C VAL A 67 -10.42 5.54 7.14
N SER A 68 -11.29 4.52 7.04
CA SER A 68 -12.69 4.72 6.66
C SER A 68 -13.47 5.58 7.66
N VAL A 69 -13.15 5.47 8.96
CA VAL A 69 -13.76 6.30 10.00
C VAL A 69 -13.20 7.73 9.94
N ALA A 70 -11.88 7.88 9.85
CA ALA A 70 -11.22 9.19 9.87
C ALA A 70 -11.56 10.06 8.64
N CYS A 71 -11.75 9.43 7.48
CA CYS A 71 -11.93 10.13 6.21
C CYS A 71 -13.34 9.93 5.62
N GLY A 72 -14.24 9.30 6.37
CA GLY A 72 -15.58 8.94 5.90
C GLY A 72 -16.37 10.14 5.39
N ASP A 73 -16.41 11.24 6.14
CA ASP A 73 -17.26 12.38 5.78
C ASP A 73 -16.80 13.09 4.50
N ALA A 74 -15.49 13.12 4.23
CA ALA A 74 -14.93 13.80 3.07
C ALA A 74 -14.87 12.92 1.80
N TYR A 75 -14.71 11.61 1.95
CA TYR A 75 -14.43 10.70 0.82
C TYR A 75 -15.51 9.65 0.57
N ARG A 76 -16.51 9.51 1.46
CA ARG A 76 -17.60 8.56 1.26
C ARG A 76 -18.51 9.03 0.13
N ARG A 77 -18.69 8.15 -0.85
CA ARG A 77 -19.65 8.30 -1.95
C ARG A 77 -20.97 7.63 -1.58
N ALA A 78 -21.96 8.40 -1.15
CA ALA A 78 -23.26 7.89 -0.73
C ALA A 78 -23.99 7.20 -1.91
N GLU A 79 -23.82 7.73 -3.11
CA GLU A 79 -24.38 7.24 -4.36
C GLU A 79 -23.84 5.85 -4.78
N TRP A 80 -22.77 5.37 -4.14
CA TRP A 80 -22.19 4.04 -4.40
C TRP A 80 -22.53 3.00 -3.33
N ILE A 81 -23.33 3.38 -2.33
CA ILE A 81 -23.78 2.47 -1.28
C ILE A 81 -24.95 1.63 -1.83
N ASN A 82 -24.71 0.32 -2.02
CA ASN A 82 -25.75 -0.64 -2.38
C ASN A 82 -26.19 -1.49 -1.18
N ALA A 83 -27.26 -2.29 -1.34
CA ALA A 83 -27.82 -3.12 -0.27
C ALA A 83 -26.78 -4.05 0.38
N SER A 84 -25.86 -4.61 -0.40
CA SER A 84 -24.77 -5.45 0.13
C SER A 84 -23.81 -4.65 1.02
N LYS A 85 -23.38 -3.46 0.59
CA LYS A 85 -22.52 -2.57 1.39
C LYS A 85 -23.21 -2.09 2.65
N GLN A 86 -24.50 -1.79 2.60
CA GLN A 86 -25.29 -1.44 3.79
C GLN A 86 -25.33 -2.61 4.79
N LYS A 87 -25.65 -3.82 4.32
CA LYS A 87 -25.71 -5.03 5.14
C LYS A 87 -24.38 -5.31 5.87
N HIS A 88 -23.26 -5.13 5.17
CA HIS A 88 -21.93 -5.39 5.72
C HIS A 88 -21.26 -4.17 6.36
N ARG A 89 -21.98 -3.03 6.46
CA ARG A 89 -21.47 -1.75 6.98
C ARG A 89 -20.14 -1.35 6.34
N GLU A 90 -20.02 -1.57 5.03
CA GLU A 90 -18.80 -1.29 4.29
C GLU A 90 -18.70 0.18 3.91
N SER A 91 -17.46 0.68 3.88
CA SER A 91 -17.17 1.98 3.27
C SER A 91 -17.16 1.88 1.74
N THR A 92 -17.21 3.04 1.12
CA THR A 92 -16.97 3.22 -0.32
C THR A 92 -15.54 3.67 -0.61
N LEU A 93 -14.64 3.61 0.37
CA LEU A 93 -13.23 3.95 0.19
C LEU A 93 -12.43 2.76 -0.34
N TRP A 94 -12.67 1.56 0.19
CA TRP A 94 -11.85 0.38 -0.11
C TRP A 94 -12.57 -0.64 -1.00
N GLN A 95 -11.81 -1.26 -1.90
CA GLN A 95 -12.27 -2.46 -2.58
C GLN A 95 -12.38 -3.63 -1.59
N ARG A 96 -13.31 -4.54 -1.86
CA ARG A 96 -13.42 -5.82 -1.12
C ARG A 96 -12.21 -6.69 -1.44
N ARG A 97 -11.73 -7.42 -0.43
CA ARG A 97 -10.53 -8.28 -0.50
C ARG A 97 -9.29 -7.49 -0.92
N TYR A 98 -8.20 -8.18 -1.11
CA TYR A 98 -6.91 -7.69 -1.55
C TYR A 98 -6.18 -8.87 -2.17
N TRP A 99 -5.05 -8.60 -2.81
CA TRP A 99 -4.14 -9.65 -3.26
C TRP A 99 -3.11 -9.89 -2.17
N GLU A 100 -2.75 -11.14 -1.95
CA GLU A 100 -1.70 -11.56 -1.04
C GLU A 100 -0.80 -12.60 -1.70
N HIS A 101 0.50 -12.50 -1.41
CA HIS A 101 1.51 -13.49 -1.78
C HIS A 101 2.47 -13.66 -0.62
N GLN A 102 2.77 -14.92 -0.30
CA GLN A 102 3.74 -15.27 0.73
C GLN A 102 5.12 -15.39 0.07
N ILE A 103 6.00 -14.46 0.41
CA ILE A 103 7.41 -14.49 -0.01
C ILE A 103 8.11 -15.69 0.62
N ARG A 104 8.81 -16.48 -0.20
CA ARG A 104 9.36 -17.79 0.22
C ARG A 104 10.87 -17.81 0.39
N ASP A 105 11.57 -16.89 -0.25
CA ASP A 105 13.03 -16.81 -0.23
C ASP A 105 13.51 -15.38 -0.54
N GLU A 106 14.82 -15.17 -0.44
CA GLU A 106 15.47 -13.87 -0.64
C GLU A 106 15.36 -13.37 -2.08
N THR A 107 15.33 -14.27 -3.07
CA THR A 107 15.21 -13.88 -4.48
C THR A 107 13.81 -13.36 -4.77
N ASP A 108 12.79 -14.05 -4.25
CA ASP A 108 11.40 -13.63 -4.32
C ASP A 108 11.18 -12.30 -3.58
N PHE A 109 11.83 -12.13 -2.42
CA PHE A 109 11.82 -10.87 -1.68
C PHE A 109 12.39 -9.71 -2.49
N ALA A 110 13.59 -9.88 -3.07
CA ALA A 110 14.24 -8.84 -3.87
C ALA A 110 13.39 -8.43 -5.08
N ARG A 111 12.81 -9.39 -5.81
CA ARG A 111 11.91 -9.10 -6.93
C ARG A 111 10.69 -8.29 -6.52
N HIS A 112 10.07 -8.63 -5.38
CA HIS A 112 8.91 -7.89 -4.90
C HIS A 112 9.29 -6.50 -4.37
N MET A 113 10.45 -6.34 -3.74
CA MET A 113 10.99 -5.02 -3.36
C MET A 113 11.12 -4.12 -4.58
N ASP A 114 11.81 -4.62 -5.62
CA ASP A 114 12.04 -3.91 -6.87
C ASP A 114 10.71 -3.56 -7.56
N TYR A 115 9.81 -4.53 -7.67
CA TYR A 115 8.47 -4.32 -8.24
C TYR A 115 7.70 -3.21 -7.54
N ILE A 116 7.66 -3.25 -6.20
CA ILE A 116 6.91 -2.28 -5.40
C ILE A 116 7.48 -0.89 -5.57
N HIS A 117 8.80 -0.73 -5.54
CA HIS A 117 9.40 0.59 -5.71
C HIS A 117 9.31 1.08 -7.15
N TYR A 118 9.37 0.18 -8.15
CA TYR A 118 9.24 0.54 -9.56
C TYR A 118 7.81 0.90 -10.01
N ASN A 119 6.81 0.48 -9.23
CA ASN A 119 5.39 0.61 -9.57
C ASN A 119 4.94 2.03 -10.00
N PRO A 120 5.42 3.15 -9.42
CA PRO A 120 5.07 4.50 -9.88
C PRO A 120 5.49 4.79 -11.33
N VAL A 121 6.66 4.30 -11.76
CA VAL A 121 7.14 4.40 -13.15
C VAL A 121 6.33 3.48 -14.05
N LYS A 122 6.09 2.23 -13.63
CA LYS A 122 5.23 1.27 -14.35
C LYS A 122 3.86 1.85 -14.69
N HIS A 123 3.24 2.57 -13.76
CA HIS A 123 1.92 3.21 -13.94
C HIS A 123 1.98 4.62 -14.55
N GLY A 124 3.17 5.09 -14.94
CA GLY A 124 3.35 6.39 -15.61
C GLY A 124 3.15 7.62 -14.74
N TYR A 125 3.26 7.49 -13.41
CA TYR A 125 3.11 8.62 -12.49
C TYR A 125 4.37 9.47 -12.35
N CYS A 126 5.54 8.93 -12.69
CA CYS A 126 6.80 9.65 -12.78
C CYS A 126 7.72 9.01 -13.83
N GLN A 127 8.74 9.74 -14.28
CA GLN A 127 9.75 9.20 -15.19
C GLN A 127 10.90 8.56 -14.41
N ARG A 128 11.17 9.05 -13.19
CA ARG A 128 12.21 8.52 -12.31
C ARG A 128 11.64 8.22 -10.93
N LEU A 129 12.09 7.13 -10.31
CA LEU A 129 11.61 6.74 -8.98
C LEU A 129 11.94 7.75 -7.88
N SER A 130 13.05 8.45 -8.02
CA SER A 130 13.43 9.56 -7.14
C SER A 130 12.37 10.69 -7.10
N GLU A 131 11.52 10.81 -8.12
CA GLU A 131 10.48 11.83 -8.20
C GLU A 131 9.21 11.45 -7.44
N TRP A 132 9.02 10.16 -7.10
CA TRP A 132 7.82 9.70 -6.40
C TRP A 132 7.99 9.75 -4.87
N PRO A 133 7.34 10.68 -4.15
CA PRO A 133 7.62 10.89 -2.73
C PRO A 133 6.98 9.85 -1.81
N TYR A 134 6.01 9.07 -2.30
CA TYR A 134 5.15 8.24 -1.46
C TYR A 134 5.57 6.77 -1.45
N SER A 135 6.86 6.51 -1.23
CA SER A 135 7.40 5.16 -1.15
C SER A 135 8.53 5.05 -0.12
N THR A 136 8.82 3.81 0.30
CA THR A 136 10.00 3.49 1.11
C THR A 136 11.30 3.49 0.32
N PHE A 137 11.27 3.70 -1.01
CA PHE A 137 12.46 3.76 -1.86
C PHE A 137 13.51 4.74 -1.29
N HIS A 138 13.07 5.94 -0.88
CA HIS A 138 13.94 6.97 -0.29
C HIS A 138 14.66 6.54 0.99
N ARG A 139 14.07 5.60 1.76
CA ARG A 139 14.75 5.01 2.92
C ARG A 139 15.89 4.11 2.44
N TYR A 140 15.64 3.25 1.47
CA TYR A 140 16.62 2.31 0.94
C TYR A 140 17.74 2.98 0.15
N VAL A 141 17.48 4.13 -0.48
CA VAL A 141 18.54 4.97 -1.03
C VAL A 141 19.49 5.47 0.07
N LYS A 142 18.93 5.98 1.19
CA LYS A 142 19.74 6.45 2.33
C LYS A 142 20.54 5.34 3.00
N GLU A 143 20.03 4.11 2.96
CA GLU A 143 20.67 2.91 3.48
C GLU A 143 21.68 2.28 2.49
N GLY A 144 21.80 2.82 1.26
CA GLY A 144 22.74 2.36 0.26
C GLY A 144 22.32 1.10 -0.51
N VAL A 145 21.04 0.70 -0.41
CA VAL A 145 20.48 -0.47 -1.11
C VAL A 145 20.14 -0.13 -2.56
N TYR A 146 19.57 1.05 -2.80
CA TYR A 146 19.32 1.58 -4.15
C TYR A 146 20.16 2.82 -4.42
N SER A 147 20.52 3.04 -5.70
CA SER A 147 21.00 4.33 -6.16
C SER A 147 19.82 5.26 -6.49
N MET A 148 20.05 6.57 -6.52
CA MET A 148 18.99 7.56 -6.84
C MET A 148 18.49 7.45 -8.28
N ASP A 149 19.30 6.92 -9.18
CA ASP A 149 19.03 6.67 -10.60
C ASP A 149 18.56 5.23 -10.87
N TRP A 150 18.38 4.41 -9.83
CA TRP A 150 17.90 3.04 -9.98
C TRP A 150 16.54 3.00 -10.70
N GLY A 151 16.44 2.11 -11.69
CA GLY A 151 15.25 1.95 -12.53
C GLY A 151 15.15 2.90 -13.73
N GLY A 152 16.18 3.70 -14.02
CA GLY A 152 16.22 4.62 -15.16
C GLY A 152 16.48 3.97 -16.53
N ASP A 153 17.13 2.80 -16.56
CA ASP A 153 17.50 2.08 -17.79
C ASP A 153 17.00 0.63 -17.75
N GLY A 154 16.03 0.30 -18.60
CA GLY A 154 15.77 -1.08 -19.03
C GLY A 154 15.49 -2.10 -17.91
N VAL A 155 14.62 -1.76 -16.95
CA VAL A 155 14.10 -2.79 -16.04
C VAL A 155 13.09 -3.64 -16.83
N ASP A 156 13.59 -4.71 -17.45
CA ASP A 156 12.77 -5.72 -18.11
C ASP A 156 11.64 -6.18 -17.18
N GLU A 157 10.47 -6.43 -17.78
CA GLU A 157 9.18 -6.72 -17.15
C GLU A 157 9.27 -7.30 -15.73
N LEU A 158 9.25 -6.41 -14.72
CA LEU A 158 9.04 -6.82 -13.33
C LEU A 158 7.59 -7.33 -13.22
N VAL A 159 7.40 -8.62 -13.44
CA VAL A 159 6.12 -9.29 -13.23
C VAL A 159 6.08 -9.78 -11.78
N ALA A 160 5.57 -8.95 -10.88
CA ALA A 160 4.99 -9.42 -9.63
C ALA A 160 3.50 -9.06 -9.65
N GLY A 161 2.64 -10.06 -9.39
CA GLY A 161 1.21 -10.02 -9.68
C GLY A 161 0.49 -8.70 -9.35
N GLU A 162 -0.25 -8.21 -10.34
CA GLU A 162 -1.34 -7.22 -10.24
C GLU A 162 -2.66 -7.88 -10.67
#